data_AF-A0A957R731-F1
#
_entry.id   AF-A0A957R731-F1
#
_cell.length_a   1.000
_cell.length_b   1.000
_cell.length_c   1.000
_cell.angle_alpha   90.00
_cell.angle_beta   90.00
_cell.angle_gamma   90.00
#
_symmetry.space_group_name_H-M   'P 1'
#
loop_
_entity.id
_entity.type
_entity.pdbx_description
1 polymer ?
#
loop_
_entity_poly.entity_id
_entity_poly.type
_entity_poly.pdbx_seq_one_letter_code
_entity_poly.pdbx_strand_id
1 'polypeptide(L)'
;MTERSDQQWISQLKQEDEAAILDLWQMLFQFAVSAARKYRQSNDTGRDAAAAAYRRIRQRGIYQYRFACPFPGYCRQIVVREVLRRIPKNDPYLVDIDTVYSTAVAERDPLPKAEQETVQARLEPCLENLNGREREIIDLLYFEEM
;
A
#
# COMPACT_ATOMS: atom_id res chain seq x y z
N MET A 1 -10.20 0.76 12.79
CA MET A 1 -10.64 0.15 11.53
C MET A 1 -11.11 -1.26 11.83
N THR A 2 -12.33 -1.61 11.43
CA THR A 2 -12.86 -2.96 11.56
C THR A 2 -12.04 -3.89 10.67
N GLU A 3 -11.47 -4.96 11.22
CA GLU A 3 -10.74 -5.96 10.44
C GLU A 3 -11.73 -6.71 9.54
N ARG A 4 -11.82 -6.29 8.28
CA ARG A 4 -12.55 -6.98 7.22
C ARG A 4 -11.58 -7.85 6.43
N SER A 5 -11.99 -9.08 6.17
CA SER A 5 -11.31 -9.91 5.17
C SER A 5 -11.47 -9.32 3.77
N ASP A 6 -10.60 -9.73 2.85
CA ASP A 6 -10.68 -9.30 1.45
C ASP A 6 -12.03 -9.67 0.81
N GLN A 7 -12.58 -10.83 1.16
CA GLN A 7 -13.88 -11.26 0.65
C GLN A 7 -15.01 -10.37 1.17
N GLN A 8 -14.96 -10.00 2.45
CA GLN A 8 -15.93 -9.09 3.07
C GLN A 8 -15.86 -7.69 2.44
N TRP A 9 -14.65 -7.19 2.18
CA TRP A 9 -14.46 -5.93 1.45
C TRP A 9 -15.19 -5.95 0.10
N ILE A 10 -14.95 -6.98 -0.71
CA ILE A 10 -15.53 -7.05 -2.05
C ILE A 10 -17.04 -7.25 -2.00
N SER A 11 -17.55 -8.12 -1.13
CA SER A 11 -19.00 -8.37 -1.04
C SER A 11 -19.75 -7.12 -0.57
N GLN A 12 -19.29 -6.48 0.50
CA GLN A 12 -19.94 -5.29 1.08
C GLN A 12 -19.87 -4.09 0.13
N LEU A 13 -18.74 -3.87 -0.54
CA LEU A 13 -18.64 -2.79 -1.53
C LEU A 13 -19.52 -3.01 -2.77
N LYS A 14 -19.75 -4.27 -3.17
CA LYS A 14 -20.71 -4.60 -4.25
C LYS A 14 -22.17 -4.43 -3.82
N GLN A 15 -22.45 -4.65 -2.54
CA GLN A 15 -23.78 -4.46 -1.94
C GLN A 15 -24.07 -2.99 -1.57
N GLU A 16 -23.12 -2.09 -1.84
CA GLU A 16 -23.22 -0.67 -1.47
C GLU A 16 -23.40 -0.44 0.03
N ASP A 17 -22.80 -1.30 0.86
CA ASP A 17 -22.77 -1.13 2.31
C ASP A 17 -22.12 0.20 2.69
N GLU A 18 -22.88 1.06 3.40
CA GLU A 18 -22.47 2.42 3.73
C GLU A 18 -21.22 2.44 4.61
N ALA A 19 -21.10 1.51 5.55
CA ALA A 19 -19.95 1.42 6.45
C ALA A 19 -18.68 1.04 5.68
N ALA A 20 -18.76 0.06 4.78
CA ALA A 20 -17.65 -0.32 3.91
C ALA A 20 -17.25 0.80 2.94
N ILE A 21 -18.22 1.55 2.40
CA ILE A 21 -17.94 2.72 1.56
C ILE A 21 -17.19 3.81 2.34
N LEU A 22 -17.65 4.11 3.56
CA LEU A 22 -17.01 5.10 4.43
C LEU A 22 -15.59 4.68 4.80
N ASP A 23 -15.40 3.41 5.19
CA ASP A 23 -14.10 2.87 5.56
C ASP A 23 -13.14 2.83 4.35
N LEU A 24 -13.65 2.51 3.15
CA LEU A 24 -12.87 2.61 1.92
C LEU A 24 -12.42 4.06 1.69
N TRP A 25 -13.31 5.03 1.80
CA TRP A 25 -12.97 6.44 1.62
C TRP A 25 -11.90 6.90 2.61
N GLN A 26 -12.07 6.61 3.89
CA GLN A 26 -11.10 6.97 4.93
C GLN A 26 -9.73 6.35 4.67
N MET A 27 -9.69 5.06 4.31
CA MET A 27 -8.46 4.35 3.97
C MET A 27 -7.74 4.99 2.78
N LEU A 28 -8.46 5.24 1.68
CA LEU A 28 -7.87 5.86 0.48
C LEU A 28 -7.36 7.27 0.76
N PHE A 29 -8.11 8.05 1.54
CA PHE A 29 -7.70 9.39 1.95
C PHE A 29 -6.41 9.38 2.75
N GLN A 30 -6.31 8.50 3.75
CA GLN A 30 -5.09 8.35 4.56
C GLN A 30 -3.90 7.94 3.70
N PHE A 31 -4.06 6.97 2.81
CA PHE A 31 -2.99 6.57 1.88
C PHE A 31 -2.55 7.72 0.97
N ALA A 32 -3.50 8.51 0.47
CA ALA A 32 -3.20 9.56 -0.49
C ALA A 32 -2.50 10.76 0.16
N VAL A 33 -2.94 11.18 1.35
CA VAL A 33 -2.29 12.26 2.10
C VAL A 33 -0.89 11.84 2.53
N SER A 34 -0.72 10.61 3.02
CA SER A 34 0.60 10.08 3.37
C SER A 34 1.53 9.97 2.16
N ALA A 35 1.01 9.53 1.01
CA ALA A 35 1.79 9.46 -0.22
C ALA A 35 2.15 10.87 -0.75
N ALA A 36 1.21 11.81 -0.76
CA ALA A 36 1.47 13.19 -1.14
C ALA A 36 2.56 13.81 -0.25
N ARG A 37 2.49 13.61 1.07
CA ARG A 37 3.53 14.06 2.00
C ARG A 37 4.89 13.45 1.69
N LYS A 38 4.95 12.14 1.40
CA LYS A 38 6.20 11.45 1.03
C LYS A 38 6.86 12.10 -0.19
N TYR A 39 6.07 12.53 -1.17
CA TYR A 39 6.58 13.23 -2.37
C TYR A 39 6.57 14.77 -2.24
N ARG A 40 6.48 15.29 -1.01
CA ARG A 40 6.47 16.74 -0.69
C ARG A 40 5.40 17.55 -1.44
N GLN A 41 4.28 16.92 -1.76
CA GLN A 41 3.13 17.55 -2.41
C GLN A 41 2.15 18.10 -1.37
N SER A 42 1.26 18.98 -1.82
CA SER A 42 0.22 19.57 -0.97
C SER A 42 -0.79 18.51 -0.51
N ASN A 43 -1.45 18.77 0.63
CA ASN A 43 -2.57 17.94 1.08
C ASN A 43 -3.70 17.91 0.04
N ASP A 44 -3.90 18.98 -0.73
CA ASP A 44 -4.91 19.03 -1.79
C ASP A 44 -4.59 18.05 -2.91
N THR A 45 -3.31 17.87 -3.27
CA THR A 45 -2.88 16.83 -4.21
C THR A 45 -3.26 15.43 -3.71
N GLY A 46 -3.06 15.17 -2.41
CA GLY A 46 -3.48 13.94 -1.75
C GLY A 46 -5.01 13.76 -1.79
N ARG A 47 -5.79 14.81 -1.50
CA ARG A 47 -7.26 14.77 -1.54
C ARG A 47 -7.78 14.45 -2.94
N ASP A 48 -7.25 15.12 -3.96
CA ASP A 48 -7.65 14.90 -5.35
C ASP A 48 -7.27 13.51 -5.84
N ALA A 49 -6.12 13.00 -5.42
CA ALA A 49 -5.69 11.63 -5.72
C ALA A 49 -6.61 10.60 -5.04
N ALA A 50 -7.00 10.81 -3.78
CA ALA A 50 -7.97 9.95 -3.09
C ALA A 50 -9.31 9.92 -3.82
N ALA A 51 -9.84 11.08 -4.22
CA ALA A 51 -11.10 11.19 -4.97
C ALA A 51 -11.03 10.47 -6.33
N ALA A 52 -9.91 10.56 -7.04
CA ALA A 52 -9.71 9.84 -8.30
C ALA A 52 -9.56 8.33 -8.08
N ALA A 53 -8.82 7.90 -7.07
CA ALA A 53 -8.64 6.50 -6.72
C ALA A 53 -9.98 5.86 -6.31
N TYR A 54 -10.78 6.55 -5.49
CA TYR A 54 -12.10 6.10 -5.09
C TYR A 54 -13.03 5.88 -6.29
N ARG A 55 -13.14 6.88 -7.18
CA ARG A 55 -13.94 6.75 -8.42
C ARG A 55 -13.47 5.57 -9.26
N ARG A 56 -12.15 5.40 -9.42
CA ARG A 56 -11.57 4.29 -10.18
C ARG A 56 -11.90 2.92 -9.57
N ILE A 57 -11.83 2.80 -8.24
CA ILE A 57 -12.12 1.56 -7.52
C ILE A 57 -13.61 1.21 -7.66
N ARG A 58 -14.50 2.18 -7.45
CA ARG A 58 -15.96 2.00 -7.57
C ARG A 58 -16.37 1.61 -9.00
N GLN A 59 -15.82 2.25 -10.02
CA GLN A 59 -16.20 1.99 -11.41
C GLN A 59 -15.71 0.65 -11.94
N ARG A 60 -14.50 0.22 -11.57
CA ARG A 60 -13.86 -0.98 -12.15
C ARG A 60 -13.00 -1.77 -11.18
N GLY A 61 -12.37 -1.11 -10.22
CA GLY A 61 -11.37 -1.74 -9.36
C GLY A 61 -11.92 -2.90 -8.51
N ILE A 62 -13.17 -2.82 -8.05
CA ILE A 62 -13.83 -3.90 -7.29
C ILE A 62 -13.99 -5.16 -8.13
N TYR A 63 -14.34 -5.03 -9.42
CA TYR A 63 -14.53 -6.17 -10.32
C TYR A 63 -13.21 -6.72 -10.88
N GLN A 64 -12.15 -5.92 -10.87
CA GLN A 64 -10.82 -6.29 -11.37
C GLN A 64 -9.93 -6.91 -10.30
N TYR A 65 -10.31 -6.83 -9.03
CA TYR A 65 -9.52 -7.39 -7.94
C TYR A 65 -9.50 -8.92 -7.98
N ARG A 66 -8.30 -9.50 -7.99
CA ARG A 66 -8.06 -10.95 -8.15
C ARG A 66 -7.41 -11.63 -6.94
N PHE A 67 -7.47 -11.01 -5.75
CA PHE A 67 -6.89 -11.56 -4.52
C PHE A 67 -5.38 -11.89 -4.60
N ALA A 68 -4.64 -11.29 -5.52
CA ALA A 68 -3.19 -11.49 -5.64
C ALA A 68 -2.37 -10.80 -4.53
N CYS A 69 -3.00 -9.87 -3.81
CA CYS A 69 -2.47 -9.19 -2.63
C CYS A 69 -3.65 -8.73 -1.78
N PRO A 70 -3.49 -8.41 -0.48
CA PRO A 70 -4.58 -7.93 0.36
C PRO A 70 -5.28 -6.70 -0.23
N PHE A 71 -6.59 -6.58 -0.05
CA PHE A 71 -7.40 -5.53 -0.66
C PHE A 71 -6.93 -4.12 -0.30
N PRO A 72 -6.55 -3.80 0.96
CA PRO A 72 -5.92 -2.52 1.29
C PRO A 72 -4.63 -2.26 0.52
N GLY A 73 -3.81 -3.29 0.27
CA GLY A 73 -2.58 -3.20 -0.52
C GLY A 73 -2.87 -2.85 -1.98
N TYR A 74 -3.86 -3.51 -2.59
CA TYR A 74 -4.34 -3.19 -3.92
C TYR A 74 -4.85 -1.75 -4.04
N CYS A 75 -5.64 -1.30 -3.06
CA CYS A 75 -6.12 0.08 -2.97
C CYS A 75 -4.97 1.09 -2.87
N ARG A 76 -3.95 0.80 -2.04
CA ARG A 76 -2.75 1.64 -1.88
C ARG A 76 -2.00 1.81 -3.20
N GLN A 77 -1.83 0.75 -3.98
CA GLN A 77 -1.16 0.84 -5.30
C GLN A 77 -1.90 1.78 -6.25
N ILE A 78 -3.24 1.71 -6.27
CA ILE A 78 -4.05 2.62 -7.09
C ILE A 78 -3.84 4.06 -6.64
N VAL A 79 -3.94 4.33 -5.34
CA VAL A 79 -3.77 5.67 -4.77
C VAL A 79 -2.41 6.26 -5.09
N VAL A 80 -1.32 5.52 -4.87
CA VAL A 80 0.05 6.00 -5.13
C VAL A 80 0.21 6.37 -6.61
N ARG A 81 -0.31 5.56 -7.53
CA ARG A 81 -0.31 5.90 -8.96
C ARG A 81 -1.11 7.17 -9.27
N GLU A 82 -2.24 7.39 -8.60
CA GLU A 82 -3.02 8.61 -8.80
C GLU A 82 -2.32 9.85 -8.22
N VAL A 83 -1.56 9.72 -7.13
CA VAL A 83 -0.70 10.79 -6.59
C VAL A 83 0.41 11.10 -7.59
N LEU A 84 1.17 10.10 -8.01
CA LEU A 84 2.31 10.27 -8.93
C LEU A 84 1.90 10.90 -10.27
N ARG A 85 0.72 10.57 -10.81
CA ARG A 85 0.19 11.19 -12.04
C ARG A 85 -0.03 12.70 -11.95
N ARG A 86 -0.20 13.23 -10.73
CA ARG A 86 -0.42 14.66 -10.49
C ARG A 86 0.89 15.41 -10.30
N ILE A 87 1.98 14.70 -10.03
CA ILE A 87 3.29 15.29 -9.88
C ILE A 87 3.87 15.52 -11.29
N PRO A 88 4.40 16.73 -11.59
CA PRO A 88 5.11 16.97 -12.84
C PRO A 88 6.27 15.99 -13.02
N LYS A 89 6.48 15.46 -14.23
CA LYS A 89 7.54 14.47 -14.50
C LYS A 89 8.97 14.97 -14.22
N ASN A 90 9.16 16.29 -14.15
CA ASN A 90 10.44 16.94 -13.87
C ASN A 90 10.58 17.33 -12.39
N ASP A 91 9.68 16.87 -11.52
CA ASP A 91 9.74 17.17 -10.09
C ASP A 91 10.96 16.46 -9.46
N PRO A 92 11.84 17.19 -8.74
CA PRO A 92 13.05 16.63 -8.15
C PRO A 92 12.78 15.59 -7.06
N TYR A 93 11.55 15.48 -6.57
CA TYR A 93 11.13 14.52 -5.54
C TYR A 93 10.47 13.27 -6.13
N LEU A 94 10.36 13.18 -7.46
CA LEU A 94 9.95 11.98 -8.17
C LEU A 94 11.15 11.02 -8.24
N VAL A 95 11.41 10.34 -7.11
CA VAL A 95 12.35 9.22 -7.08
C VAL A 95 11.79 8.13 -7.98
N ASP A 96 12.64 7.56 -8.85
CA ASP A 96 12.27 6.51 -9.80
C ASP A 96 11.46 5.42 -9.06
N ILE A 97 10.36 4.97 -9.65
CA ILE A 97 9.40 4.08 -8.96
C ILE A 97 10.10 2.79 -8.50
N ASP A 98 11.17 2.41 -9.18
CA ASP A 98 12.02 1.26 -8.84
C ASP A 98 12.84 1.49 -7.56
N THR A 99 13.18 2.73 -7.18
CA THR A 99 13.93 3.06 -5.95
C THR A 99 13.04 3.28 -4.72
N VAL A 100 11.72 3.49 -4.91
CA VAL A 100 10.76 3.72 -3.82
C VAL A 100 10.49 2.44 -3.01
N TYR A 101 10.77 1.26 -3.58
CA TYR A 101 10.68 -0.01 -2.88
C TYR A 101 11.85 -0.25 -1.90
N SER A 102 13.04 0.33 -2.13
CA SER A 102 14.17 0.27 -1.18
C SER A 102 14.05 1.27 -0.02
N THR A 103 13.40 2.42 -0.19
CA THR A 103 13.45 3.52 0.80
C THR A 103 12.25 3.62 1.74
N ALA A 104 11.24 2.75 1.61
CA ALA A 104 10.05 2.79 2.47
C ALA A 104 10.28 2.31 3.93
N VAL A 105 11.50 1.85 4.26
CA VAL A 105 11.88 1.39 5.60
C VAL A 105 12.38 2.56 6.49
N ALA A 106 12.82 3.68 5.90
CA ALA A 106 13.56 4.71 6.62
C ALA A 106 12.70 5.72 7.42
N GLU A 107 11.39 5.79 7.23
CA GLU A 107 10.52 6.81 7.87
C GLU A 107 9.25 6.23 8.52
N ARG A 108 9.34 5.03 9.11
CA ARG A 108 8.38 4.62 10.15
C ARG A 108 9.02 4.91 11.50
N ASP A 109 8.24 5.44 12.45
CA ASP A 109 8.63 5.34 13.86
C ASP A 109 8.99 3.87 14.12
N PRO A 110 10.21 3.58 14.61
CA PRO A 110 10.59 2.20 14.85
C PRO A 110 9.57 1.60 15.79
N LEU A 111 8.95 0.49 15.37
CA LEU A 111 8.09 -0.30 16.23
C LEU A 111 8.79 -0.51 17.58
N PRO A 112 8.09 -0.47 18.72
CA PRO A 112 8.69 -0.81 20.00
C PRO A 112 9.48 -2.12 19.89
N LYS A 113 10.67 -2.18 20.47
CA LYS A 113 11.61 -3.30 20.28
C LYS A 113 10.97 -4.69 20.50
N ALA A 114 10.05 -4.77 21.48
CA ALA A 114 9.25 -5.96 21.76
C ALA A 114 8.33 -6.39 20.62
N GLU A 115 7.74 -5.44 19.88
CA GLU A 115 6.92 -5.73 18.70
C GLU A 115 7.79 -6.13 17.50
N GLN A 116 8.99 -5.57 17.36
CA GLN A 116 9.95 -5.98 16.32
C GLN A 116 10.41 -7.43 16.53
N GLU A 117 10.78 -7.79 17.75
CA GLU A 117 11.18 -9.15 18.11
C GLU A 117 10.04 -10.15 17.89
N THR A 118 8.80 -9.75 18.20
CA THR A 118 7.61 -10.58 17.95
C THR A 118 7.35 -10.78 16.46
N VAL A 119 7.52 -9.73 15.65
CA VAL A 119 7.35 -9.81 14.19
C VAL A 119 8.48 -10.64 13.57
N GLN A 120 9.72 -10.47 14.01
CA GLN A 120 10.87 -11.23 13.53
C GLN A 120 10.73 -12.72 13.87
N ALA A 121 10.38 -13.05 15.11
CA ALA A 121 10.16 -14.44 15.55
C ALA A 121 9.01 -15.13 14.80
N ARG A 122 8.07 -14.38 14.22
CA ARG A 122 7.00 -14.93 13.37
C ARG A 122 7.41 -15.06 11.90
N LEU A 123 8.33 -14.23 11.43
CA LEU A 123 8.80 -14.23 10.05
C LEU A 123 9.89 -15.26 9.80
N GLU A 124 10.75 -15.50 10.78
CA GLU A 124 11.89 -16.41 10.68
C GLU A 124 11.49 -17.85 10.28
N PRO A 125 10.45 -18.47 10.89
CA PRO A 125 9.97 -19.78 10.45
C PRO A 125 9.37 -19.76 9.05
N CYS A 126 8.79 -18.64 8.62
CA CYS A 126 8.24 -18.50 7.27
C CYS A 126 9.35 -18.44 6.22
N LEU A 127 10.46 -17.75 6.52
CA LEU A 127 11.63 -17.69 5.65
C LEU A 127 12.35 -19.05 5.56
N GLU A 128 12.39 -19.80 6.66
CA GLU A 128 12.96 -21.15 6.69
C GLU A 128 12.15 -22.17 5.89
N ASN A 129 10.83 -21.97 5.78
CA ASN A 129 9.93 -22.85 5.02
C ASN A 129 9.85 -22.53 3.51
N LEU A 130 10.52 -21.48 3.05
CA LEU A 130 10.61 -21.18 1.62
C LEU A 130 11.49 -22.21 0.91
N ASN A 131 11.15 -22.50 -0.34
CA ASN A 131 12.03 -23.32 -1.15
C ASN A 131 13.33 -22.55 -1.49
N GLY A 132 14.39 -23.28 -1.84
CA GLY A 132 15.71 -22.68 -2.04
C GLY A 132 15.74 -21.52 -3.04
N ARG A 133 14.90 -21.57 -4.09
CA ARG A 133 14.80 -20.50 -5.11
C ARG A 133 14.06 -19.27 -4.60
N GLU A 134 12.98 -19.45 -3.83
CA GLU A 134 12.23 -18.36 -3.22
C GLU A 134 13.08 -17.62 -2.18
N ARG A 135 13.87 -18.37 -1.40
CA ARG A 135 14.79 -17.80 -0.42
C ARG A 135 15.90 -17.00 -1.09
N GLU A 136 16.51 -17.55 -2.14
CA GLU A 136 17.55 -16.88 -2.93
C GLU A 136 17.05 -15.56 -3.54
N ILE A 137 15.81 -15.52 -4.04
CA ILE A 137 15.20 -14.28 -4.56
C ILE A 137 14.99 -13.24 -3.45
N ILE A 138 14.56 -13.65 -2.27
CA ILE A 138 14.38 -12.73 -1.14
C ILE A 138 15.72 -12.19 -0.65
N ASP A 139 16.73 -13.05 -0.55
CA ASP A 139 18.08 -12.67 -0.15
C ASP A 139 18.68 -11.63 -1.11
N LEU A 140 18.56 -11.86 -2.43
CA LEU A 140 19.01 -10.92 -3.47
C LEU A 140 18.28 -9.57 -3.45
N LEU A 141 16.99 -9.55 -3.12
CA LEU A 141 16.17 -8.33 -3.20
C LEU A 141 16.15 -7.50 -1.91
N TYR A 142 16.41 -8.13 -0.76
CA TYR A 142 16.20 -7.50 0.55
C TYR A 142 17.38 -7.60 1.51
N PHE A 143 18.33 -8.51 1.31
CA PHE A 143 19.45 -8.73 2.22
C PHE A 143 20.84 -8.49 1.58
N GLU A 144 20.95 -8.49 0.25
CA GLU A 144 22.15 -8.01 -0.45
C GLU A 144 22.13 -6.48 -0.60
N GLU A 145 22.67 -5.79 0.40
CA GLU A 145 23.31 -4.49 0.20
C GLU A 145 24.80 -4.71 -0.10
N MET A 146 25.20 -4.54 -1.37
CA MET A 146 26.51 -4.00 -1.75
C MET A 146 26.32 -2.83 -2.71
#